data_AF-A0A644V4Y8-F1
#
_entry.id   AF-A0A644V4Y8-F1
#
_cell.length_a   1.000
_cell.length_b   1.000
_cell.length_c   1.000
_cell.angle_alpha   90.00
_cell.angle_beta   90.00
_cell.angle_gamma   90.00
#
_symmetry.space_group_name_H-M   'P 1'
#
loop_
_entity.id
_entity.type
_entity.pdbx_description
1 polymer ?
#
loop_
_entity_poly.entity_id
_entity_poly.type
_entity_poly.pdbx_seq_one_letter_code
_entity_poly.pdbx_strand_id
1 'polypeptide(L)'
;MPVALEFLNLIIPVEKNESHYPGGFSAFKTHYTHLIGGRGWFDNYLVRDGAVNPMDMELLVGEWESYGLKGATEENGVMVWKDFCVTDTFGGPTLPCNWLIVENQSARHTADVCDLLIHRDNVADMLQPE
;
A
#
# COMPACT_ATOMS: atom_id res chain seq x y z
N MET A 1 -6.08 -7.01 8.17
CA MET A 1 -5.33 -6.39 9.26
C MET A 1 -4.87 -5.01 8.84
N PRO A 2 -5.09 -3.94 9.64
CA PRO A 2 -4.49 -2.65 9.40
C PRO A 2 -2.97 -2.76 9.26
N VAL A 3 -2.41 -2.03 8.30
CA VAL A 3 -0.98 -1.89 8.11
C VAL A 3 -0.53 -0.55 8.67
N ALA A 4 0.54 -0.54 9.46
CA ALA A 4 1.12 0.71 9.98
C ALA A 4 1.59 1.61 8.82
N LEU A 5 1.64 2.92 9.06
CA LEU A 5 2.12 3.93 8.13
C LEU A 5 3.41 4.55 8.66
N GLU A 6 4.42 4.72 7.80
CA GLU A 6 5.66 5.44 8.14
C GLU A 6 6.02 6.44 7.04
N PHE A 7 6.18 7.72 7.40
CA PHE A 7 6.48 8.82 6.47
C PHE A 7 5.45 8.88 5.32
N LEU A 8 5.87 8.60 4.08
CA LEU A 8 5.01 8.49 2.91
C LEU A 8 4.81 7.01 2.57
N ASN A 9 3.57 6.66 2.22
CA ASN A 9 3.17 5.28 2.02
C ASN A 9 2.41 5.16 0.71
N LEU A 10 2.84 4.21 -0.12
CA LEU A 10 2.10 3.76 -1.27
C LEU A 10 1.30 2.53 -0.85
N ILE A 11 -0.02 2.65 -0.86
CA ILE A 11 -0.95 1.60 -0.45
C ILE A 11 -1.65 1.06 -1.70
N ILE A 12 -1.53 -0.24 -1.94
CA ILE A 12 -2.03 -0.92 -3.14
C ILE A 12 -2.87 -2.11 -2.71
N PRO A 13 -4.11 -2.29 -3.23
CA PRO A 13 -4.86 -3.50 -2.97
C PRO A 13 -4.11 -4.74 -3.50
N VAL A 14 -4.09 -5.82 -2.73
CA VAL A 14 -3.48 -7.11 -3.13
C VAL A 14 -4.07 -7.60 -4.44
N GLU A 15 -5.38 -7.41 -4.68
CA GLU A 15 -6.02 -7.76 -5.97
C GLU A 15 -5.44 -7.01 -7.17
N LYS A 16 -5.00 -5.76 -6.97
CA LYS A 16 -4.41 -4.93 -8.01
C LYS A 16 -2.96 -5.31 -8.25
N ASN A 17 -2.23 -5.59 -7.16
CA ASN A 17 -0.89 -6.17 -7.22
C ASN A 17 -0.91 -7.51 -7.99
N GLU A 18 -1.80 -8.42 -7.63
CA GLU A 18 -1.96 -9.74 -8.26
C GLU A 18 -2.22 -9.64 -9.78
N SER A 19 -3.02 -8.67 -10.20
CA SER A 19 -3.42 -8.52 -11.61
C SER A 19 -2.43 -7.75 -12.48
N HIS A 20 -1.58 -6.89 -11.90
CA HIS A 20 -0.72 -5.97 -12.66
C HIS A 20 0.78 -6.24 -12.47
N TYR A 21 1.20 -6.74 -11.30
CA TYR A 21 2.61 -7.01 -11.06
C TYR A 21 3.07 -8.21 -11.91
N PRO A 22 4.23 -8.14 -12.60
CA PRO A 22 4.75 -9.28 -13.35
C PRO A 22 4.94 -10.53 -12.48
N GLY A 23 4.14 -11.58 -12.75
CA GLY A 23 4.13 -12.81 -11.95
C GLY A 23 3.22 -12.78 -10.72
N GLY A 24 2.39 -11.74 -10.57
CA GLY A 24 1.39 -11.59 -9.54
C GLY A 24 1.96 -11.35 -8.14
N PHE A 25 1.09 -11.41 -7.13
CA PHE A 25 1.43 -11.12 -5.75
C PHE A 25 2.40 -12.14 -5.18
N SER A 26 2.35 -13.39 -5.65
CA SER A 26 3.34 -14.39 -5.27
C SER A 26 4.75 -13.98 -5.67
N ALA A 27 4.96 -13.51 -6.92
CA ALA A 27 6.27 -13.03 -7.36
C ALA A 27 6.66 -11.74 -6.63
N PHE A 28 5.71 -10.83 -6.41
CA PHE A 28 5.94 -9.62 -5.63
C PHE A 28 6.51 -9.94 -4.24
N LYS A 29 5.87 -10.86 -3.49
CA LYS A 29 6.35 -11.27 -2.17
C LYS A 29 7.79 -11.76 -2.20
N THR A 30 8.14 -12.59 -3.19
CA THR A 30 9.51 -13.09 -3.35
C THR A 30 10.51 -11.97 -3.66
N HIS A 31 10.19 -11.08 -4.61
CA HIS A 31 11.08 -9.98 -5.01
C HIS A 31 11.27 -8.98 -3.87
N TYR A 32 10.20 -8.66 -3.14
CA TYR A 32 10.20 -7.65 -2.09
C TYR A 32 10.51 -8.23 -0.70
N THR A 33 10.81 -9.53 -0.55
CA THR A 33 11.11 -10.15 0.75
C THR A 33 12.20 -9.40 1.52
N HIS A 34 13.23 -8.92 0.82
CA HIS A 34 14.35 -8.17 1.41
C HIS A 34 13.97 -6.77 1.93
N LEU A 35 12.78 -6.28 1.57
CA LEU A 35 12.24 -4.98 1.97
C LEU A 35 11.27 -5.09 3.15
N ILE A 36 10.88 -6.32 3.50
CA ILE A 36 9.93 -6.60 4.57
C ILE A 36 10.56 -6.29 5.93
N GLY A 37 9.82 -5.56 6.78
CA GLY A 37 10.35 -5.04 8.04
C GLY A 37 11.25 -3.80 7.86
N GLY A 38 11.37 -3.30 6.64
CA GLY A 38 11.98 -2.01 6.32
C GLY A 38 10.93 -1.08 5.72
N ARG A 39 10.88 -1.05 4.38
CA ARG A 39 9.96 -0.21 3.60
C ARG A 39 8.64 -0.93 3.25
N GLY A 40 8.63 -2.26 3.24
CA GLY A 40 7.50 -3.06 2.79
C GLY A 40 6.80 -3.85 3.90
N TRP A 41 5.48 -3.95 3.82
CA TRP A 41 4.69 -4.99 4.49
C TRP A 41 3.33 -5.16 3.81
N PHE A 42 2.67 -6.29 4.03
CA PHE A 42 1.38 -6.60 3.44
C PHE A 42 0.50 -7.36 4.42
N ASP A 43 -0.81 -7.27 4.22
CA ASP A 43 -1.80 -8.16 4.80
C ASP A 43 -2.53 -8.92 3.68
N ASN A 44 -3.73 -9.44 3.97
CA ASN A 44 -4.54 -10.14 2.98
C ASN A 44 -5.19 -9.19 1.93
N TYR A 45 -5.22 -7.88 2.19
CA TYR A 45 -5.92 -6.90 1.36
C TYR A 45 -5.02 -5.82 0.77
N LEU A 46 -3.94 -5.45 1.45
CA LEU A 46 -3.11 -4.30 1.18
C LEU A 46 -1.64 -4.70 1.10
N VAL A 47 -0.96 -4.09 0.15
CA VAL A 47 0.48 -3.95 0.09
C VAL A 47 0.83 -2.51 0.45
N ARG A 48 1.78 -2.34 1.36
CA ARG A 48 2.39 -1.06 1.69
C ARG A 48 3.84 -1.07 1.22
N ASP A 49 4.24 -0.04 0.49
CA ASP A 49 5.63 0.36 0.29
C ASP A 49 5.85 1.78 0.82
N GLY A 50 7.05 2.06 1.31
CA GLY A 50 7.40 3.26 2.03
C GLY A 50 8.43 4.11 1.30
N ALA A 51 8.31 5.43 1.42
CA ALA A 51 9.32 6.40 1.02
C ALA A 51 9.51 7.47 2.11
N VAL A 52 10.73 7.96 2.26
CA VAL A 52 11.06 9.02 3.24
C VAL A 52 10.95 10.43 2.66
N ASN A 53 10.83 10.56 1.34
CA ASN A 53 10.73 11.85 0.67
C ASN A 53 9.82 11.75 -0.58
N PRO A 54 9.30 12.90 -1.08
CA PRO A 54 8.38 12.91 -2.22
C PRO A 54 8.95 12.39 -3.53
N MET A 55 10.26 12.56 -3.77
CA MET A 55 10.90 12.11 -5.02
C MET A 55 10.94 10.58 -5.10
N ASP A 56 11.30 9.91 -4.02
CA ASP A 56 11.24 8.45 -3.94
C ASP A 56 9.81 7.92 -4.07
N MET A 57 8.82 8.66 -3.52
CA MET A 57 7.41 8.31 -3.68
C MET A 57 6.94 8.47 -5.14
N GLU A 58 7.36 9.51 -5.85
CA GLU A 58 7.04 9.71 -7.26
C GLU A 58 7.61 8.58 -8.13
N LEU A 59 8.82 8.10 -7.83
CA LEU A 59 9.41 6.93 -8.50
C LEU A 59 8.60 5.66 -8.26
N LEU A 60 8.14 5.43 -7.03
CA LEU A 60 7.27 4.30 -6.70
C LEU A 60 5.93 4.36 -7.45
N VAL A 61 5.29 5.53 -7.44
CA VAL A 61 4.05 5.78 -8.19
C VAL A 61 4.26 5.47 -9.68
N GLY A 62 5.31 6.02 -10.29
CA GLY A 62 5.62 5.80 -11.70
C GLY A 62 5.94 4.35 -12.04
N GLU A 63 6.60 3.60 -11.14
CA GLU A 63 6.84 2.16 -11.31
C GLU A 63 5.52 1.38 -11.41
N TRP A 64 4.60 1.61 -10.48
CA TRP A 64 3.30 0.93 -10.48
C TRP A 64 2.41 1.35 -11.64
N GLU A 65 2.47 2.63 -12.05
CA GLU A 65 1.80 3.08 -13.28
C GLU A 65 2.38 2.41 -14.53
N SER A 66 3.69 2.13 -14.55
CA SER A 66 4.33 1.38 -15.65
C SER A 66 3.86 -0.07 -15.75
N TYR A 67 3.38 -0.64 -14.64
CA TYR A 67 2.71 -1.95 -14.60
C TYR A 67 1.22 -1.87 -14.97
N GLY A 68 0.70 -0.68 -15.26
CA GLY A 68 -0.66 -0.47 -15.77
C GLY A 68 -1.69 -0.07 -14.73
N LEU A 69 -1.29 0.14 -13.46
CA LEU A 69 -2.17 0.78 -12.47
C LEU A 69 -2.41 2.24 -12.83
N LYS A 70 -3.56 2.76 -12.42
CA LYS A 70 -3.89 4.19 -12.57
C LYS A 70 -3.69 4.90 -11.24
N GLY A 71 -2.87 5.95 -11.26
CA GLY A 71 -2.70 6.87 -10.15
C GLY A 71 -3.85 7.86 -10.03
N ALA A 72 -3.53 9.14 -9.85
CA ALA A 72 -4.51 10.19 -9.60
C ALA A 72 -5.35 10.47 -10.85
N THR A 73 -6.68 10.48 -10.71
CA THR A 73 -7.62 10.76 -11.80
C THR A 73 -8.71 11.73 -11.33
N GLU A 74 -9.38 12.40 -12.26
CA GLU A 74 -10.48 13.30 -11.93
C GLU A 74 -11.81 12.51 -11.94
N GLU A 75 -12.52 12.52 -10.81
CA GLU A 75 -13.88 11.98 -10.68
C GLU A 75 -14.82 13.07 -10.16
N ASN A 76 -15.86 13.41 -10.93
CA ASN A 76 -16.83 14.46 -10.58
C ASN A 76 -16.19 15.82 -10.22
N GLY A 77 -15.12 16.22 -10.91
CA GLY A 77 -14.42 17.48 -10.66
C GLY A 77 -13.45 17.46 -9.48
N VAL A 78 -13.20 16.30 -8.88
CA VAL A 78 -12.28 16.11 -7.75
C VAL A 78 -11.19 15.13 -8.15
N MET A 79 -9.93 15.48 -7.88
CA MET A 79 -8.82 14.53 -8.03
C MET A 79 -8.91 13.46 -6.96
N VAL A 80 -8.89 12.20 -7.35
CA VAL A 80 -8.95 11.03 -6.47
C VAL A 80 -7.89 10.01 -6.85
N TRP A 81 -7.44 9.24 -5.87
CA TRP A 81 -6.58 8.09 -6.11
C TRP A 81 -7.42 6.92 -6.63
N LYS A 82 -7.02 6.30 -7.76
CA LYS A 82 -7.82 5.26 -8.42
C LYS A 82 -7.49 3.85 -7.96
N ASP A 83 -6.37 3.31 -8.41
CA ASP A 83 -6.01 1.91 -8.16
C ASP A 83 -5.05 1.71 -6.98
N PHE A 84 -4.37 2.76 -6.54
CA PHE A 84 -3.54 2.81 -5.34
C PHE A 84 -3.65 4.19 -4.70
N CYS A 85 -3.26 4.32 -3.43
CA CYS A 85 -3.33 5.58 -2.69
C CYS A 85 -1.99 5.94 -2.06
N VAL A 86 -1.62 7.22 -2.18
CA VAL A 86 -0.48 7.78 -1.45
C VAL A 86 -0.98 8.40 -0.16
N THR A 87 -0.37 8.03 0.97
CA THR A 87 -0.75 8.51 2.29
C THR A 87 0.46 9.05 3.06
N ASP A 88 0.27 10.17 3.75
CA ASP A 88 1.19 10.65 4.78
C ASP A 88 0.76 10.07 6.14
N THR A 89 1.72 9.66 6.96
CA THR A 89 1.44 9.06 8.28
C THR A 89 0.57 9.95 9.18
N PHE A 90 0.72 11.27 9.10
CA PHE A 90 -0.02 12.21 9.96
C PHE A 90 -1.19 12.89 9.24
N GLY A 91 -1.07 13.10 7.92
CA GLY A 91 -2.07 13.75 7.08
C GLY A 91 -3.13 12.84 6.51
N GLY A 92 -2.90 11.51 6.53
CA GLY A 92 -3.77 10.54 5.86
C GLY A 92 -3.58 10.54 4.33
N PRO A 93 -4.59 10.12 3.54
CA PRO A 93 -4.51 10.11 2.09
C PRO A 93 -4.28 11.51 1.50
N THR A 94 -3.32 11.64 0.58
CA THR A 94 -2.98 12.92 -0.06
C THR A 94 -4.03 13.40 -1.07
N LEU A 95 -4.84 12.46 -1.58
CA LEU A 95 -6.07 12.68 -2.31
C LEU A 95 -7.14 11.71 -1.75
N PRO A 96 -8.44 11.98 -1.95
CA PRO A 96 -9.50 11.05 -1.58
C PRO A 96 -9.25 9.63 -2.13
N CYS A 97 -9.51 8.65 -1.27
CA CYS A 97 -9.30 7.23 -1.54
C CYS A 97 -10.49 6.44 -0.97
N ASN A 98 -11.43 6.06 -1.83
CA ASN A 98 -12.77 5.59 -1.39
C ASN A 98 -12.77 4.18 -0.78
N TRP A 99 -11.73 3.39 -1.01
CA TRP A 99 -11.62 1.99 -0.58
C TRP A 99 -10.64 1.80 0.59
N LEU A 100 -10.03 2.89 1.07
CA LEU A 100 -9.04 2.87 2.15
C LEU A 100 -9.55 3.64 3.38
N ILE A 101 -9.43 3.03 4.54
CA ILE A 101 -9.63 3.68 5.83
C ILE A 101 -8.24 3.96 6.43
N VAL A 102 -7.97 5.21 6.78
CA VAL A 102 -6.73 5.61 7.46
C VAL A 102 -7.07 6.21 8.81
N GLU A 103 -6.63 5.53 9.87
CA GLU A 103 -6.91 5.89 11.27
C GLU A 103 -5.71 5.51 12.13
N ASN A 104 -5.41 6.32 13.15
CA ASN A 104 -4.35 6.02 14.14
C ASN A 104 -2.99 5.64 13.51
N GLN A 105 -2.55 6.36 12.46
CA GLN A 105 -1.30 6.08 11.74
C GLN A 105 -1.24 4.66 11.14
N SER A 106 -2.40 4.10 10.80
CA SER A 106 -2.54 2.81 10.14
C SER A 106 -3.55 2.92 8.99
N ALA A 107 -3.48 1.99 8.05
CA ALA A 107 -4.35 1.92 6.90
C ALA A 107 -4.97 0.53 6.80
N ARG A 108 -6.27 0.43 6.50
CA ARG A 108 -6.95 -0.84 6.24
C ARG A 108 -7.89 -0.71 5.05
N HIS A 109 -8.11 -1.83 4.37
CA HIS A 109 -9.11 -1.90 3.33
C HIS A 109 -10.52 -1.82 3.95
N THR A 110 -11.50 -1.22 3.28
CA THR A 110 -12.88 -1.09 3.81
C THR A 110 -13.57 -2.44 4.06
N ALA A 111 -13.15 -3.48 3.35
CA ALA A 111 -13.63 -4.85 3.56
C ALA A 111 -12.97 -5.58 4.74
N ASP A 112 -11.93 -5.00 5.35
CA ASP A 112 -11.19 -5.61 6.45
C ASP A 112 -11.79 -5.26 7.81
N VAL A 113 -12.24 -6.30 8.52
CA VAL A 113 -12.86 -6.21 9.86
C VAL A 113 -11.88 -6.61 10.97
N CYS A 114 -10.63 -6.91 10.64
CA CYS A 114 -9.62 -7.28 11.63
C CYS A 114 -9.04 -6.03 12.30
N ASP A 115 -8.80 -6.10 13.61
CA ASP A 115 -8.17 -5.00 14.37
C ASP A 115 -6.69 -5.29 14.72
N LEU A 116 -6.15 -6.44 14.30
CA LEU A 116 -4.74 -6.77 14.51
C LEU A 116 -3.88 -5.92 13.59
N LEU A 117 -2.97 -5.14 14.17
CA LEU A 117 -2.08 -4.24 13.45
C LEU A 117 -0.82 -4.98 12.96
N ILE A 118 -0.50 -4.82 11.68
CA ILE A 118 0.80 -5.19 11.10
C ILE A 118 1.72 -3.97 11.15
N HIS A 119 2.90 -4.15 11.70
CA HIS A 119 3.96 -3.14 11.76
C HIS A 119 5.33 -3.78 11.57
N ARG A 120 6.35 -2.94 11.55
CA ARG A 120 7.75 -3.32 11.34
C ARG A 120 8.21 -4.53 12.16
N ASP A 121 7.82 -4.60 13.43
CA ASP A 121 8.37 -5.58 14.36
C ASP A 121 7.63 -6.92 14.35
N ASN A 122 6.45 -7.01 13.70
CA ASN A 122 5.65 -8.24 13.63
C ASN A 122 5.38 -8.74 12.20
N VAL A 123 5.78 -7.99 11.16
CA VAL A 123 5.54 -8.41 9.78
C VAL A 123 6.28 -9.70 9.42
N ALA A 124 7.44 -9.98 10.04
CA ALA A 124 8.17 -11.22 9.80
C ALA A 124 7.35 -12.47 10.20
N ASP A 125 6.46 -12.34 11.18
CA ASP A 125 5.58 -13.43 11.62
C ASP A 125 4.49 -13.73 10.56
N MET A 126 4.15 -12.74 9.73
CA MET A 126 3.15 -12.85 8.64
C MET A 126 3.71 -13.55 7.39
N LEU A 127 5.01 -13.85 7.36
CA LEU A 127 5.66 -14.58 6.27
C LEU A 127 5.71 -16.08 6.49
N GLN A 128 5.31 -16.56 7.66
CA GLN A 128 5.28 -17.99 7.93
C GLN A 128 4.09 -18.61 7.18
N PRO A 129 4.31 -19.66 6.36
CA PRO A 129 3.20 -20.39 5.76
C PRO A 129 2.37 -21.03 6.88
N GLU A 130 1.05 -20.92 6.78
CA GLU A 130 0.12 -21.77 7.54
C GLU A 130 0.40 -23.27 7.29
#